data_AF-A0A495P4M8-F1
#
_entry.id   AF-A0A495P4M8-F1
#
_cell.length_a   1.000
_cell.length_b   1.000
_cell.length_c   1.000
_cell.angle_alpha   90.00
_cell.angle_beta   90.00
_cell.angle_gamma   90.00
#
_symmetry.space_group_name_H-M   'P 1'
#
loop_
_entity.id
_entity.type
_entity.pdbx_description
1 polymer ?
#
loop_
_entity_poly.entity_id
_entity_poly.type
_entity_poly.pdbx_seq_one_letter_code
_entity_poly.pdbx_strand_id
1 'polypeptide(L)'
;MNNKKTFLVDCSEAAKCCDKSQYKESSIAEKVKMLLHLVFCKNCRKYSSNNTRLTKLIEKSNIQTCTEEQKKAWREKIKKEFTDI
;
A
#
# COMPACT_ATOMS: atom_id res chain seq x y z
N MET A 1 16.65 -2.88 -5.68
CA MET A 1 17.11 -3.08 -4.28
C MET A 1 18.40 -3.87 -4.29
N ASN A 2 19.41 -3.46 -3.52
CA ASN A 2 20.62 -4.27 -3.35
C ASN A 2 20.26 -5.54 -2.56
N ASN A 3 20.59 -6.69 -3.14
CA ASN A 3 20.24 -8.02 -2.66
C ASN A 3 21.10 -8.42 -1.46
N LYS A 4 20.84 -7.86 -0.27
CA LYS A 4 21.34 -8.43 0.98
C LYS A 4 20.39 -9.53 1.44
N LYS A 5 20.84 -10.79 1.32
CA LYS A 5 20.17 -11.95 1.90
C LYS A 5 20.45 -11.97 3.41
N THR A 6 19.43 -11.77 4.22
CA THR A 6 19.48 -12.03 5.66
C THR A 6 18.37 -13.01 6.04
N PHE A 7 18.81 -14.24 6.26
CA PHE A 7 18.28 -15.42 6.95
C PHE A 7 16.81 -15.89 6.79
N LEU A 8 15.83 -15.12 6.27
CA LEU A 8 14.44 -15.61 6.17
C LEU A 8 13.67 -15.24 4.91
N VAL A 9 13.84 -14.02 4.40
CA VAL A 9 13.20 -13.51 3.18
C VAL A 9 14.16 -12.55 2.51
N ASP A 10 14.13 -12.48 1.17
CA ASP A 10 14.94 -11.49 0.45
C ASP A 10 14.30 -10.09 0.52
N CYS A 11 15.06 -9.07 0.12
CA CYS A 11 14.58 -7.68 0.17
C CYS A 11 13.34 -7.45 -0.73
N SER A 12 13.20 -8.16 -1.86
CA SER A 12 12.08 -8.06 -2.79
C SER A 12 10.80 -8.64 -2.17
N GLU A 13 10.91 -9.82 -1.56
CA GLU A 13 9.84 -10.45 -0.81
C GLU A 13 9.43 -9.60 0.39
N ALA A 14 10.42 -9.02 1.09
CA ALA A 14 10.17 -8.04 2.13
C ALA A 14 9.38 -6.83 1.58
N ALA A 15 9.81 -6.19 0.49
CA ALA A 15 9.08 -5.06 -0.08
C ALA A 15 7.61 -5.40 -0.40
N LYS A 16 7.36 -6.56 -1.01
CA LYS A 16 5.99 -7.06 -1.26
C LYS A 16 5.19 -7.21 0.05
N CYS A 17 5.80 -7.75 1.10
CA CYS A 17 5.16 -7.86 2.40
C CYS A 17 4.87 -6.49 3.03
N CYS A 18 5.79 -5.51 2.89
CA CYS A 18 5.56 -4.13 3.33
C CYS A 18 4.32 -3.53 2.64
N ASP A 19 4.22 -3.68 1.32
CA ASP A 19 3.11 -3.15 0.54
C ASP A 19 1.78 -3.81 0.95
N LYS A 20 1.74 -5.16 1.00
CA LYS A 20 0.58 -5.90 1.52
C LYS A 20 0.17 -5.43 2.91
N SER A 21 1.14 -5.12 3.79
CA SER A 21 0.83 -4.66 5.15
C SER A 21 0.14 -3.30 5.17
N GLN A 22 0.51 -2.39 4.26
CA GLN A 22 -0.14 -1.08 4.14
C GLN A 22 -1.62 -1.21 3.76
N TYR A 23 -1.97 -2.18 2.91
CA TYR A 23 -3.34 -2.44 2.49
C TYR A 23 -4.10 -3.42 3.40
N LYS A 24 -3.51 -3.82 4.53
CA LYS A 24 -4.06 -4.82 5.47
C LYS A 24 -4.26 -6.22 4.84
N GLU A 25 -3.48 -6.54 3.82
CA GLU A 25 -3.52 -7.81 3.07
C GLU A 25 -2.46 -8.82 3.54
N SER A 26 -1.53 -8.40 4.41
CA SER A 26 -0.48 -9.28 4.93
C SER A 26 -1.00 -10.18 6.06
N SER A 27 -0.71 -11.47 5.98
CA SER A 27 -0.94 -12.45 7.06
C SER A 27 -0.05 -12.20 8.27
N ILE A 28 -0.42 -12.77 9.42
CA ILE A 28 0.34 -12.66 10.67
C ILE A 28 1.75 -13.25 10.50
N ALA A 29 1.87 -14.39 9.83
CA ALA A 29 3.15 -15.04 9.57
C ALA A 29 4.09 -14.20 8.70
N GLU A 30 3.55 -13.55 7.64
CA GLU A 30 4.31 -12.62 6.79
C GLU A 30 4.83 -11.43 7.61
N LYS A 31 4.00 -10.86 8.51
CA LYS A 31 4.41 -9.75 9.38
C LYS A 31 5.56 -10.14 10.32
N VAL A 32 5.53 -11.33 10.91
CA VAL A 32 6.61 -11.82 11.80
C VAL A 32 7.92 -12.01 11.03
N LYS A 33 7.88 -12.63 9.85
CA LYS A 33 9.06 -12.78 8.97
C LYS A 33 9.65 -11.42 8.59
N MET A 34 8.78 -10.47 8.27
CA MET A 34 9.18 -9.09 7.96
C MET A 34 9.85 -8.41 9.15
N LEU A 35 9.25 -8.46 10.35
CA LEU A 35 9.82 -7.86 11.56
C LEU A 35 11.25 -8.35 11.81
N LEU A 36 11.49 -9.66 11.65
CA LEU A 36 12.83 -10.25 11.75
C LEU A 36 13.77 -9.71 10.67
N HIS A 37 13.32 -9.57 9.42
CA HIS A 37 14.13 -8.99 8.33
C HIS A 37 14.51 -7.52 8.59
N LEU A 38 13.62 -6.72 9.18
CA LEU A 38 13.87 -5.29 9.50
C LEU A 38 14.95 -5.08 10.58
N VAL A 39 15.21 -6.09 11.42
CA VAL A 39 16.30 -6.04 12.42
C VAL A 39 17.66 -5.94 11.72
N PHE A 40 17.84 -6.67 10.60
CA PHE A 40 19.14 -6.80 9.94
C PHE A 40 19.27 -5.97 8.65
N CYS A 41 18.16 -5.58 8.03
CA CYS A 41 18.18 -4.82 6.77
C CYS A 41 17.83 -3.34 6.95
N LYS A 42 18.86 -2.48 6.95
CA LYS A 42 18.69 -1.01 7.03
C LYS A 42 17.83 -0.43 5.89
N ASN A 43 17.95 -0.99 4.69
CA ASN A 43 17.19 -0.51 3.52
C ASN A 43 15.69 -0.79 3.68
N CYS A 44 15.33 -2.02 4.06
CA CYS A 44 13.93 -2.38 4.30
C CYS A 44 13.36 -1.61 5.51
N ARG A 45 14.17 -1.32 6.54
CA ARG A 45 13.76 -0.43 7.64
C ARG A 45 13.43 0.98 7.17
N LYS A 46 14.27 1.57 6.32
CA LYS A 46 13.99 2.88 5.72
C LYS A 46 12.75 2.86 4.83
N TYR A 47 12.60 1.83 4.00
CA TYR A 47 11.42 1.64 3.16
C TYR A 47 10.13 1.56 3.99
N SER A 48 10.09 0.66 4.97
CA SER A 48 8.95 0.48 5.89
C SER A 48 8.62 1.77 6.66
N SER A 49 9.63 2.51 7.11
CA SER A 49 9.44 3.79 7.80
C SER A 49 8.84 4.87 6.88
N ASN A 50 9.34 4.99 5.65
CA ASN A 50 8.80 5.93 4.66
C ASN A 50 7.34 5.60 4.31
N ASN A 51 7.03 4.32 4.10
CA ASN A 51 5.69 3.84 3.81
C ASN A 51 4.73 4.12 4.97
N THR A 52 5.15 3.86 6.21
CA THR A 52 4.38 4.21 7.41
C THR A 52 4.12 5.71 7.50
N ARG A 53 5.12 6.55 7.16
CA ARG A 53 4.96 8.01 7.14
C ARG A 53 3.94 8.44 6.09
N LEU A 54 4.01 7.86 4.89
CA LEU A 54 3.06 8.12 3.82
C LEU A 54 1.62 7.77 4.23
N THR A 55 1.40 6.59 4.78
CA THR A 55 0.07 6.16 5.27
C THR A 55 -0.48 7.16 6.30
N LYS A 56 0.33 7.58 7.28
CA LYS A 56 -0.07 8.59 8.27
C LYS A 56 -0.42 9.94 7.65
N LEU A 57 0.32 10.38 6.63
CA LEU A 57 0.03 11.64 5.93
C LEU A 57 -1.30 11.55 5.17
N ILE A 58 -1.53 10.43 4.49
CA ILE A 58 -2.80 10.16 3.79
C ILE A 58 -3.97 10.17 4.77
N GLU A 59 -3.86 9.44 5.90
CA GLU A 59 -4.90 9.41 6.95
C GLU A 59 -5.16 10.81 7.52
N LYS A 60 -4.12 11.63 7.72
CA LYS A 60 -4.26 13.02 8.21
C LYS A 60 -4.85 13.97 7.19
N SER A 61 -4.65 13.72 5.90
CA SER A 61 -5.10 14.63 4.83
C SER A 61 -6.62 14.62 4.60
N ASN A 62 -7.38 13.81 5.36
CA ASN A 62 -8.85 13.71 5.29
C ASN A 62 -9.35 13.63 3.83
N ILE A 63 -8.72 12.76 3.03
CA ILE A 63 -9.04 12.61 1.62
C ILE A 63 -10.47 12.14 1.50
N GLN A 64 -11.32 12.96 0.90
CA GLN A 64 -12.68 12.56 0.56
C GLN A 64 -12.64 11.70 -0.70
N THR A 65 -13.01 10.44 -0.55
CA THR A 65 -13.18 9.53 -1.68
C THR A 65 -14.58 9.66 -2.26
N CYS A 66 -14.72 9.45 -3.56
CA CYS A 66 -16.03 9.46 -4.19
C CYS A 66 -16.78 8.17 -3.82
N THR A 67 -18.02 8.29 -3.36
CA THR A 67 -18.86 7.14 -3.07
C THR A 67 -19.28 6.43 -4.37
N GLU A 68 -19.69 5.17 -4.29
CA GLU A 68 -20.15 4.44 -5.48
C GLU A 68 -21.41 5.07 -6.08
N GLU A 69 -22.26 5.68 -5.26
CA GLU A 69 -23.45 6.42 -5.70
C GLU A 69 -23.06 7.67 -6.50
N GLN A 70 -22.07 8.44 -6.02
CA GLN A 70 -21.55 9.60 -6.75
C GLN A 70 -20.94 9.17 -8.08
N LYS A 71 -20.14 8.11 -8.09
CA LYS A 71 -19.55 7.55 -9.32
C LYS A 71 -20.63 7.10 -10.30
N LYS A 72 -21.68 6.42 -9.82
CA LYS A 72 -22.81 5.97 -10.65
C LYS A 72 -23.53 7.16 -11.27
N ALA A 73 -23.87 8.17 -10.46
CA ALA A 73 -24.53 9.38 -10.93
C ALA A 73 -23.71 10.11 -12.01
N TRP A 74 -22.39 10.21 -11.85
CA TRP A 74 -21.52 10.80 -12.86
C TRP A 74 -21.48 9.97 -14.15
N ARG A 75 -21.36 8.64 -14.05
CA ARG A 75 -21.40 7.76 -15.23
C ARG A 75 -22.71 7.87 -15.99
N GLU A 76 -23.83 7.98 -15.29
CA GLU A 76 -25.15 8.18 -15.92
C GLU A 76 -25.27 9.54 -16.59
N LYS A 77 -24.78 10.62 -15.96
CA LYS A 77 -24.74 11.96 -16.56
C LYS A 77 -23.89 11.97 -17.84
N ILE A 78 -22.68 11.42 -17.77
CA ILE A 78 -21.79 11.30 -18.91
C ILE A 78 -22.49 10.53 -20.03
N LYS A 79 -23.07 9.37 -19.74
CA LYS A 79 -23.80 8.58 -20.76
C LYS A 79 -24.91 9.37 -21.45
N LYS A 80 -25.71 10.12 -20.69
CA LYS A 80 -26.78 10.96 -21.25
C LYS A 80 -26.25 11.98 -22.24
N GLU A 81 -25.23 12.74 -21.86
CA GLU A 81 -24.58 13.73 -22.72
C GLU A 81 -23.97 13.13 -24.00
N PHE A 82 -23.54 11.87 -23.96
CA PHE A 82 -23.02 11.14 -25.13
C PHE A 82 -24.12 10.52 -26.03
N THR A 83 -25.31 10.25 -25.52
CA THR A 83 -26.46 9.77 -26.32
C THR A 83 -27.26 10.88 -26.98
N ASP A 84 -27.12 12.13 -26.52
CA ASP A 84 -27.79 13.31 -27.08
C ASP A 84 -26.97 13.95 -28.23
N ILE A 85 -25.96 13.24 -28.75
CA ILE A 85 -25.17 13.52 -29.97
C ILE A 85 -25.53 12.49 -31.03
#